data_AF-A0A3A8EMR3-F1
#
_entry.id   AF-A0A3A8EMR3-F1
#
_cell.length_a   1.000
_cell.length_b   1.000
_cell.length_c   1.000
_cell.angle_alpha   90.00
_cell.angle_beta   90.00
_cell.angle_gamma   90.00
#
_symmetry.space_group_name_H-M   'P 1'
#
loop_
_entity.id
_entity.type
_entity.pdbx_description
1 polymer ?
#
loop_
_entity_poly.entity_id
_entity_poly.type
_entity_poly.pdbx_seq_one_letter_code
_entity_poly.pdbx_strand_id
1 'polypeptide(L)'
;GGVYSTWLEEVTKHCLNVNEAFLEPLPYSEIKATAKSIATYCWKKDAYCYQEFIDRQSRKGQMGGTVSKRTKVSNSERTLKPWLDMGISQSTYYRRKKLGKI
;
A
#
# COMPACT_ATOMS: atom_id res chain seq x y z
N GLY A 1 21.37 2.59 12.73
CA GLY A 1 21.67 1.75 11.55
C GLY A 1 21.71 0.32 12.01
N GLY A 2 20.92 -0.55 11.40
CA GLY A 2 20.99 -1.99 11.69
C GLY A 2 22.37 -2.52 11.32
N VAL A 3 22.83 -3.55 12.01
CA VAL A 3 24.08 -4.24 11.64
C VAL A 3 23.75 -5.22 10.51
N TYR A 4 24.56 -5.28 9.46
CA TYR A 4 24.37 -6.23 8.34
C TYR A 4 24.19 -7.68 8.81
N SER A 5 24.82 -8.05 9.93
CA SER A 5 24.67 -9.36 10.57
C SER A 5 23.22 -9.65 10.96
N THR A 6 22.52 -8.69 11.57
CA THR A 6 21.10 -8.83 11.93
C THR A 6 20.24 -8.99 10.69
N TRP A 7 20.50 -8.21 9.63
CA TRP A 7 19.79 -8.34 8.36
C TRP A 7 20.00 -9.72 7.72
N LEU A 8 21.25 -10.19 7.67
CA LEU A 8 21.59 -11.51 7.14
C LEU A 8 20.92 -12.63 7.94
N GLU A 9 20.85 -12.51 9.26
CA GLU A 9 20.18 -13.47 10.13
C GLU A 9 18.69 -13.56 9.83
N GLU A 10 18.00 -12.41 9.71
CA GLU A 10 16.57 -12.36 9.38
C GLU A 10 16.27 -12.93 7.99
N VAL A 11 17.09 -12.60 6.98
CA VAL A 11 16.95 -13.19 5.63
C VAL A 11 17.18 -14.71 5.69
N THR A 12 18.14 -15.18 6.49
CA THR A 12 18.40 -16.62 6.66
C THR A 12 17.21 -17.32 7.32
N LYS A 13 16.64 -16.76 8.38
CA LYS A 13 15.42 -17.27 9.03
C LYS A 13 14.25 -17.36 8.03
N HIS A 14 14.08 -16.34 7.20
CA HIS A 14 13.04 -16.34 6.18
C HIS A 14 13.26 -17.45 5.14
N CYS A 15 14.48 -17.59 4.61
CA CYS A 15 14.80 -18.66 3.66
C CYS A 15 14.63 -20.06 4.27
N LEU A 16 14.94 -20.24 5.56
CA LEU A 16 14.69 -21.49 6.27
C LEU A 16 13.20 -21.82 6.33
N ASN A 17 12.38 -20.86 6.73
CA ASN A 17 10.93 -21.03 6.80
C ASN A 17 10.33 -21.39 5.43
N VAL A 18 10.76 -20.70 4.36
CA VAL A 18 10.32 -21.02 2.99
C VAL A 18 10.74 -22.43 2.56
N ASN A 19 11.91 -22.89 2.98
CA ASN A 19 12.41 -24.22 2.66
C ASN A 19 11.58 -25.36 3.29
N GLU A 20 10.87 -25.09 4.40
CA GLU A 20 9.96 -26.05 5.04
C GLU A 20 8.73 -26.36 4.16
N ALA A 21 8.40 -25.49 3.21
CA ALA A 21 7.31 -25.71 2.27
C ALA A 21 7.66 -26.68 1.13
N PHE A 22 8.94 -27.05 0.95
CA PHE A 22 9.34 -28.00 -0.08
C PHE A 22 9.15 -29.44 0.38
N LEU A 23 8.66 -30.28 -0.54
CA LEU A 23 8.54 -31.74 -0.30
C LEU A 23 9.91 -32.37 0.00
N GLU A 24 10.95 -31.89 -0.66
CA GLU A 24 12.34 -32.24 -0.41
C GLU A 24 13.12 -30.97 -0.01
N PRO A 25 13.38 -30.77 1.30
CA PRO A 25 14.08 -29.58 1.78
C PRO A 25 15.51 -29.50 1.24
N LEU A 26 15.93 -28.30 0.84
CA LEU A 26 17.32 -28.03 0.48
C LEU A 26 18.24 -28.13 1.71
N PRO A 27 19.52 -28.51 1.53
CA PRO A 27 20.48 -28.54 2.63
C PRO A 27 20.80 -27.13 3.14
N TYR A 28 21.12 -27.04 4.42
CA TYR A 28 21.37 -25.77 5.10
C TYR A 28 22.45 -24.88 4.44
N SER A 29 23.46 -25.50 3.83
CA SER A 29 24.52 -24.80 3.11
C SER A 29 24.00 -23.99 1.91
N GLU A 30 23.05 -24.57 1.16
CA GLU A 30 22.41 -23.92 0.02
C GLU A 30 21.54 -22.75 0.48
N ILE A 31 20.73 -22.97 1.53
CA ILE A 31 19.88 -21.93 2.13
C ILE A 31 20.74 -20.74 2.56
N LYS A 32 21.87 -20.99 3.22
CA LYS A 32 22.80 -19.93 3.66
C LYS A 32 23.43 -19.19 2.49
N ALA A 33 23.77 -19.90 1.40
CA ALA A 33 24.30 -19.29 0.19
C ALA A 33 23.25 -18.37 -0.47
N THR A 34 22.01 -18.84 -0.61
CA THR A 34 20.89 -18.07 -1.15
C THR A 34 20.59 -16.85 -0.27
N ALA A 35 20.47 -17.03 1.04
CA ALA A 35 20.21 -15.95 1.99
C ALA A 35 21.31 -14.88 1.93
N LYS A 36 22.58 -15.29 1.86
CA LYS A 36 23.72 -14.38 1.71
C LYS A 36 23.66 -13.58 0.40
N SER A 37 23.29 -14.23 -0.70
CA SER A 37 23.14 -13.57 -2.01
C SER A 37 22.08 -12.46 -1.95
N ILE A 38 20.88 -12.79 -1.45
CA ILE A 38 19.76 -11.85 -1.30
C ILE A 38 20.14 -10.71 -0.35
N ALA A 39 20.65 -11.05 0.83
CA ALA A 39 21.00 -10.07 1.86
C ALA A 39 22.05 -9.07 1.35
N THR A 40 23.09 -9.56 0.65
CA THR A 40 24.14 -8.73 0.07
C THR A 40 23.58 -7.79 -0.98
N TYR A 41 22.72 -8.27 -1.88
CA TYR A 41 22.12 -7.46 -2.93
C TYR A 41 21.28 -6.31 -2.35
N CYS A 42 20.39 -6.64 -1.40
CA CYS A 42 19.53 -5.64 -0.75
C CYS A 42 20.36 -4.64 0.06
N TRP A 43 21.35 -5.10 0.82
CA TRP A 43 22.17 -4.23 1.67
C TRP A 43 23.00 -3.22 0.87
N LYS A 44 23.57 -3.64 -0.26
CA LYS A 44 24.30 -2.74 -1.17
C LYS A 44 23.43 -1.58 -1.70
N LYS A 45 22.12 -1.77 -1.74
CA LYS A 45 21.14 -0.80 -2.26
C LYS A 45 20.41 -0.06 -1.15
N ASP A 46 20.61 -0.43 0.11
CA ASP A 46 19.87 0.07 1.27
C ASP A 46 19.94 1.60 1.40
N ALA A 47 21.13 2.18 1.17
CA ALA A 47 21.38 3.61 1.26
C ALA A 47 20.45 4.47 0.37
N TYR A 48 20.01 3.93 -0.77
CA TYR A 48 19.11 4.62 -1.70
C TYR A 48 17.70 3.99 -1.74
N CYS A 49 17.47 2.92 -0.98
CA CYS A 49 16.25 2.11 -1.06
C CYS A 49 15.00 2.94 -0.77
N TYR A 50 15.06 3.81 0.23
CA TYR A 50 13.93 4.66 0.62
C TYR A 50 13.59 5.71 -0.44
N GLN A 51 14.59 6.40 -0.99
CA GLN A 51 14.37 7.38 -2.07
C GLN A 51 13.77 6.70 -3.31
N GLU A 52 14.36 5.59 -3.74
CA GLU A 52 13.86 4.80 -4.86
C GLU A 52 12.45 4.23 -4.60
N PHE A 53 12.10 3.95 -3.34
CA PHE A 53 10.74 3.55 -2.97
C PHE A 53 9.76 4.70 -3.15
N ILE A 54 10.08 5.90 -2.64
CA ILE A 54 9.26 7.10 -2.83
C ILE A 54 9.05 7.39 -4.32
N ASP A 55 10.12 7.33 -5.12
CA ASP A 55 10.05 7.63 -6.56
C ASP A 55 9.18 6.60 -7.30
N ARG A 56 9.29 5.31 -6.93
CA ARG A 56 8.43 4.24 -7.46
C ARG A 56 6.97 4.44 -7.07
N GLN A 57 6.68 4.77 -5.81
CA GLN A 57 5.31 5.02 -5.34
C GLN A 57 4.70 6.23 -6.02
N SER A 58 5.44 7.33 -6.14
CA SER A 58 5.00 8.56 -6.81
C SER A 58 4.63 8.31 -8.27
N ARG A 59 5.51 7.65 -9.03
CA ARG A 59 5.27 7.31 -10.43
C ARG A 59 4.05 6.40 -10.61
N LYS A 60 3.96 5.32 -9.81
CA LYS A 60 2.84 4.38 -9.85
C LYS A 60 1.52 5.06 -9.44
N GLY A 61 1.55 5.89 -8.40
CA GLY A 61 0.41 6.65 -7.92
C GLY A 61 -0.12 7.63 -8.96
N GLN A 62 0.77 8.33 -9.68
CA GLN A 62 0.39 9.23 -10.76
C GLN A 62 -0.29 8.47 -11.92
N MET A 63 0.31 7.36 -12.36
CA MET A 63 -0.27 6.54 -13.43
C MET A 63 -1.63 5.99 -13.03
N GLY A 64 -1.75 5.43 -11.82
CA GLY A 64 -3.00 4.91 -11.29
C GLY A 64 -4.07 5.99 -11.13
N GLY A 65 -3.69 7.15 -10.58
CA GLY A 65 -4.59 8.29 -10.38
C GLY A 65 -5.16 8.86 -11.67
N THR A 66 -4.36 8.90 -12.74
CA THR A 66 -4.77 9.39 -14.06
C THR A 66 -5.83 8.49 -14.70
N VAL A 67 -5.72 7.16 -14.51
CA VAL A 67 -6.68 6.19 -15.05
C VAL A 67 -7.91 6.07 -14.16
N SER A 68 -7.73 6.14 -12.84
CA SER A 68 -8.80 5.96 -11.87
C SER A 68 -9.85 7.08 -11.95
N LYS A 69 -11.13 6.72 -11.79
CA LYS A 69 -12.24 7.68 -11.65
C LYS A 69 -13.00 7.39 -10.37
N ARG A 70 -13.27 8.44 -9.59
CA ARG A 70 -14.09 8.33 -8.38
C ARG A 70 -15.56 8.17 -8.75
N THR A 71 -16.15 7.05 -8.37
CA THR A 71 -17.59 6.81 -8.52
C THR A 71 -18.38 7.54 -7.43
N LYS A 72 -19.69 7.70 -7.67
CA LYS A 72 -20.60 8.30 -6.70
C LYS A 72 -20.77 7.36 -5.51
N VAL A 73 -20.77 7.92 -4.31
CA VAL A 73 -21.09 7.19 -3.09
C VAL A 73 -22.62 7.07 -2.99
N SER A 74 -23.15 5.85 -2.99
CA SER A 74 -24.59 5.57 -3.11
C SER A 74 -25.44 6.22 -2.01
N ASN A 75 -24.97 6.18 -0.77
CA ASN A 75 -25.68 6.71 0.41
C ASN A 75 -25.35 8.18 0.73
N SER A 76 -24.62 8.90 -0.13
CA SER A 76 -24.35 10.32 0.10
C SER A 76 -25.57 11.18 -0.22
N GLU A 77 -25.77 12.28 0.52
CA GLU A 77 -26.81 13.27 0.22
C GLU A 77 -26.75 13.77 -1.22
N ARG A 78 -25.53 13.84 -1.78
CA ARG A 78 -25.27 14.22 -3.18
C ARG A 78 -25.91 13.25 -4.17
N THR A 79 -25.99 11.97 -3.82
CA THR A 79 -26.56 10.90 -4.65
C THR A 79 -28.04 10.70 -4.38
N LEU A 80 -28.46 10.71 -3.11
CA LEU A 80 -29.87 10.56 -2.71
C LEU A 80 -30.73 11.78 -3.07
N LYS A 81 -30.12 12.98 -3.14
CA LYS A 81 -30.77 14.25 -3.53
C LYS A 81 -32.09 14.53 -2.78
N PRO A 82 -32.10 14.55 -1.44
CA PRO A 82 -33.33 14.72 -0.64
C PRO A 82 -34.09 16.03 -0.92
N TRP A 83 -33.42 17.05 -1.47
CA TRP A 83 -34.05 18.29 -1.88
C TRP A 83 -35.08 18.11 -3.00
N LEU A 84 -34.93 17.08 -3.85
CA LEU A 84 -35.92 16.74 -4.86
C LEU A 84 -37.23 16.28 -4.22
N ASP A 85 -37.14 15.41 -3.20
CA ASP A 85 -38.30 14.92 -2.46
C ASP A 85 -39.00 16.03 -1.67
N MET A 86 -38.22 17.00 -1.18
CA MET A 86 -38.72 18.20 -0.49
C MET A 86 -39.28 19.28 -1.46
N GLY A 87 -39.19 19.10 -2.77
CA GLY A 87 -39.64 20.08 -3.76
C GLY A 87 -38.86 21.41 -3.73
N ILE A 88 -37.62 21.40 -3.24
CA ILE A 88 -36.76 22.60 -3.14
C ILE A 88 -35.47 22.44 -3.93
N SER A 89 -34.81 23.57 -4.24
CA SER A 89 -33.50 23.54 -4.87
C SER A 89 -32.41 23.02 -3.92
N GLN A 90 -31.32 22.47 -4.49
CA GLN A 90 -30.14 22.02 -3.73
C GLN A 90 -29.54 23.16 -2.87
N SER A 91 -29.47 24.39 -3.40
CA SER A 91 -28.91 25.53 -2.67
C SER A 91 -29.81 25.95 -1.51
N THR A 92 -31.14 25.88 -1.69
CA THR A 92 -32.12 26.10 -0.62
C THR A 92 -31.97 25.06 0.49
N TYR A 93 -31.80 23.77 0.14
CA TYR A 93 -31.56 22.69 1.10
C TYR A 93 -30.34 22.97 1.98
N TYR A 94 -29.17 23.19 1.38
CA TYR A 94 -27.96 23.44 2.18
C TYR A 94 -28.04 24.74 3.00
N ARG A 95 -28.72 25.78 2.49
CA ARG A 95 -28.96 27.01 3.24
C ARG A 95 -29.85 26.76 4.46
N ARG A 96 -30.95 26.02 4.31
CA ARG A 96 -31.87 25.68 5.42
C ARG A 96 -31.21 24.76 6.44
N LYS A 97 -30.44 23.77 5.98
CA LYS A 97 -29.65 22.86 6.82
C LYS A 97 -28.63 23.63 7.67
N LYS A 98 -27.91 24.59 7.06
CA LYS A 98 -26.98 25.47 7.79
C LYS A 98 -27.68 26.32 8.86
N LEU A 99 -28.95 26.68 8.63
CA LEU A 99 -29.78 27.44 9.57
C LEU A 99 -30.53 26.55 10.58
N GLY A 100 -30.33 25.23 10.57
CA GLY A 100 -31.04 24.28 11.45
C GLY A 100 -32.55 24.17 11.20
N LYS A 101 -33.01 24.59 10.01
CA LYS A 101 -34.43 24.56 9.63
C LYS A 101 -34.87 23.24 9.00
N ILE A 102 -33.91 22.37 8.72
CA ILE A 102 -34.02 20.97 8.29
C ILE A 102 -32.78 20.22 8.77
#